data_AF-A0A969IFZ7-F1
#
_entry.id   AF-A0A969IFZ7-F1
#
_cell.length_a   1.000
_cell.length_b   1.000
_cell.length_c   1.000
_cell.angle_alpha   90.00
_cell.angle_beta   90.00
_cell.angle_gamma   90.00
#
_symmetry.space_group_name_H-M   'P 1'
#
loop_
_entity.id
_entity.type
_entity.pdbx_description
1 polymer ?
#
loop_
_entity_poly.entity_id
_entity_poly.type
_entity_poly.pdbx_seq_one_letter_code
_entity_poly.pdbx_strand_id
1 'polypeptide(L)'
;MQDTKGYMWFGTMLGLIKYDGYSFTKYRFDPFDSSSISQGLVYTIFEDKFGSIWLGMTDGLSKFDRTTENFTRFKPSPNSNFPDPNISAINEDNEGMMWIGSASGGLCRFDRREEYSCRKSLI
;
A
#
# COMPACT_ATOMS: atom_id res chain seq x y z
N MET A 1 -3.93 10.74 -5.86
CA MET A 1 -2.64 11.20 -5.30
C MET A 1 -1.75 11.64 -6.46
N GLN A 2 -1.03 12.75 -6.37
CA GLN A 2 0.06 13.05 -7.30
C GLN A 2 1.38 12.69 -6.64
N ASP A 3 2.29 12.07 -7.36
CA ASP A 3 3.60 11.71 -6.83
C ASP A 3 4.68 12.77 -7.11
N THR A 4 5.84 12.62 -6.46
CA THR A 4 7.00 13.52 -6.60
C THR A 4 7.57 13.60 -8.02
N LYS A 5 7.26 12.63 -8.89
CA LYS A 5 7.66 12.62 -10.31
C LYS A 5 6.59 13.22 -11.23
N GLY A 6 5.45 13.64 -10.67
CA GLY A 6 4.35 14.27 -11.39
C GLY A 6 3.27 13.31 -11.89
N TYR A 7 3.42 11.99 -11.69
CA TYR A 7 2.39 11.02 -12.09
C TYR A 7 1.16 11.12 -11.18
N MET A 8 -0.02 10.97 -11.76
CA MET A 8 -1.27 10.91 -11.03
C MET A 8 -1.68 9.45 -10.82
N TRP A 9 -2.04 9.13 -9.58
CA TRP A 9 -2.44 7.79 -9.16
C TRP A 9 -3.87 7.78 -8.64
N PHE A 10 -4.65 6.82 -9.12
CA PHE A 10 -6.06 6.64 -8.78
C PHE A 10 -6.31 5.22 -8.29
N GLY A 11 -6.80 5.11 -7.06
CA GLY A 11 -7.27 3.87 -6.49
C GLY A 11 -8.68 3.59 -6.99
N THR A 12 -8.95 2.35 -7.40
CA THR A 12 -10.24 1.96 -7.93
C THR A 12 -10.68 0.61 -7.36
N MET A 13 -11.93 0.24 -7.63
CA MET A 13 -12.45 -1.08 -7.29
C MET A 13 -11.82 -2.23 -8.12
N LEU A 14 -11.11 -1.91 -9.20
CA LEU A 14 -10.52 -2.89 -10.12
C LEU A 14 -8.99 -2.84 -10.12
N GLY A 15 -8.38 -2.16 -9.13
CA GLY A 15 -6.94 -2.00 -9.00
C GLY A 15 -6.51 -0.53 -9.08
N LEU A 16 -5.33 -0.31 -9.66
CA LEU A 16 -4.64 0.99 -9.66
C LEU A 16 -4.53 1.55 -11.07
N ILE A 17 -4.73 2.86 -11.21
CA ILE A 17 -4.51 3.58 -12.46
C ILE A 17 -3.39 4.60 -12.26
N LYS A 18 -2.39 4.59 -13.15
CA LYS A 18 -1.34 5.60 -13.28
C LYS A 18 -1.63 6.48 -14.50
N TYR A 19 -1.44 7.78 -14.39
CA TYR A 19 -1.55 8.73 -15.49
C TYR A 19 -0.29 9.59 -15.56
N ASP A 20 0.29 9.68 -16.76
CA ASP A 20 1.57 10.36 -17.03
C ASP A 20 1.42 11.75 -17.66
N GLY A 21 0.18 12.25 -17.79
CA GLY A 21 -0.12 13.50 -18.51
C GLY A 21 -0.60 13.27 -19.95
N TYR A 22 -0.43 12.07 -20.49
CA TYR A 22 -0.81 11.70 -21.86
C TYR A 22 -1.67 10.43 -21.90
N SER A 23 -1.30 9.42 -21.11
CA SER A 23 -1.84 8.06 -21.18
C SER A 23 -2.15 7.50 -19.79
N PHE A 24 -3.09 6.55 -19.75
CA PHE A 24 -3.47 5.83 -18.54
C PHE A 24 -2.93 4.39 -18.59
N THR A 25 -2.14 4.00 -17.59
CA THR A 25 -1.73 2.62 -17.35
C THR A 25 -2.63 2.00 -16.28
N LYS A 26 -3.17 0.80 -16.53
CA LYS A 26 -4.05 0.09 -15.60
C LYS A 26 -3.34 -1.12 -15.04
N TYR A 27 -3.20 -1.19 -13.73
CA TYR A 27 -2.70 -2.35 -13.00
C TYR A 27 -3.88 -3.10 -12.41
N ARG A 28 -4.04 -4.36 -12.79
CA ARG A 28 -5.16 -5.22 -12.40
C ARG A 28 -4.65 -6.51 -11.77
N PHE A 29 -5.47 -7.07 -10.90
CA PHE A 29 -5.19 -8.39 -10.34
C PHE A 29 -5.18 -9.44 -11.44
N ASP A 30 -4.11 -10.24 -11.45
CA ASP A 30 -3.99 -11.45 -12.26
C ASP A 30 -3.71 -12.63 -11.30
N PRO A 31 -4.60 -13.64 -11.25
CA PRO A 31 -4.44 -14.79 -10.37
C PRO A 31 -3.23 -15.68 -10.74
N PHE A 32 -2.68 -15.55 -11.94
CA PHE A 32 -1.52 -16.32 -12.41
C PHE A 32 -0.20 -15.56 -12.28
N ASP A 33 -0.23 -14.29 -11.86
CA ASP A 33 0.94 -13.46 -11.64
C ASP A 33 0.97 -12.94 -10.19
N SER A 34 1.90 -13.48 -9.40
CA SER A 34 2.11 -13.08 -8.01
C SER A 34 2.63 -11.65 -7.85
N SER A 35 3.21 -11.08 -8.91
CA SER A 35 3.71 -9.71 -8.96
C SER A 35 2.65 -8.68 -9.34
N SER A 36 1.45 -9.11 -9.75
CA SER A 36 0.34 -8.21 -10.03
C SER A 36 -0.25 -7.59 -8.74
N ILE A 37 -1.04 -6.53 -8.87
CA ILE A 37 -1.75 -5.92 -7.72
C ILE A 37 -2.72 -6.93 -7.08
N SER A 38 -3.00 -6.79 -5.78
CA SER A 38 -3.96 -7.67 -5.10
C SER A 38 -5.41 -7.44 -5.59
N GLN A 39 -6.30 -8.38 -5.30
CA GLN A 39 -7.71 -8.32 -5.72
C GLN A 39 -8.53 -7.27 -4.95
N GLY A 40 -7.99 -6.73 -3.84
CA GLY A 40 -8.69 -5.75 -3.02
C GLY A 40 -8.95 -4.41 -3.72
N LEU A 41 -9.90 -3.66 -3.15
CA LEU A 41 -10.17 -2.27 -3.56
C LEU A 41 -9.04 -1.39 -3.02
N VAL A 42 -8.51 -0.48 -3.83
CA VAL A 42 -7.50 0.48 -3.38
C VAL A 42 -8.18 1.69 -2.74
N TYR A 43 -8.05 1.85 -1.42
CA TYR A 43 -8.65 2.97 -0.67
C TYR A 43 -7.72 4.15 -0.51
N THR A 44 -6.44 3.90 -0.27
CA THR A 44 -5.45 4.95 -0.04
C THR A 44 -4.18 4.66 -0.81
N ILE A 45 -3.54 5.73 -1.27
CA ILE A 45 -2.29 5.69 -2.02
C ILE A 45 -1.37 6.69 -1.34
N PHE A 46 -0.18 6.24 -1.00
CA PHE A 46 0.82 7.01 -0.29
C PHE A 46 2.19 6.82 -0.95
N GLU A 47 2.95 7.90 -1.11
CA GLU A 47 4.35 7.84 -1.51
C GLU A 47 5.23 8.02 -0.28
N ASP A 48 6.11 7.06 -0.01
CA ASP A 48 7.09 7.22 1.07
C ASP A 48 8.23 8.15 0.67
N LYS A 49 9.03 8.58 1.66
CA LYS A 49 10.22 9.43 1.45
C LYS A 49 11.28 8.83 0.52
N PHE A 50 11.20 7.55 0.20
CA PHE A 50 12.11 6.83 -0.69
C PHE A 50 11.54 6.70 -2.11
N GLY A 51 10.34 7.25 -2.35
CA GLY A 51 9.66 7.23 -3.63
C GLY A 51 8.98 5.89 -3.95
N SER A 52 8.78 5.01 -2.97
CA SER A 52 7.95 3.82 -3.14
C SER A 52 6.48 4.21 -3.04
N ILE A 53 5.63 3.60 -3.87
CA ILE A 53 4.18 3.79 -3.78
C ILE A 53 3.60 2.67 -2.93
N TRP A 54 2.83 3.04 -1.91
CA TRP A 54 2.13 2.16 -1.00
C TRP A 54 0.62 2.28 -1.22
N LEU A 55 -0.06 1.14 -1.23
CA LEU A 55 -1.49 1.03 -1.42
C LEU A 55 -2.11 0.42 -0.17
N GLY A 56 -3.02 1.15 0.47
CA GLY A 56 -3.91 0.58 1.46
C GLY A 56 -5.13 0.01 0.75
N MET A 57 -5.35 -1.28 0.92
CA MET A 57 -6.37 -2.04 0.22
C MET A 57 -7.35 -2.69 1.21
N THR A 58 -8.47 -3.22 0.72
CA THR A 58 -9.41 -4.01 1.54
C THR A 58 -8.82 -5.34 2.02
N ASP A 59 -7.72 -5.79 1.42
CA ASP A 59 -7.09 -7.09 1.66
C ASP A 59 -5.63 -6.98 2.11
N GLY A 60 -5.23 -5.81 2.60
CA GLY A 60 -3.93 -5.56 3.22
C GLY A 60 -3.22 -4.33 2.66
N LEU A 61 -1.90 -4.36 2.75
CA LEU A 61 -1.01 -3.32 2.24
C LEU A 61 -0.29 -3.87 1.00
N SER A 62 -0.08 -3.04 -0.01
CA SER A 62 0.69 -3.43 -1.21
C SER A 62 1.72 -2.35 -1.53
N LYS A 63 2.96 -2.75 -1.83
CA LYS A 63 4.02 -1.85 -2.26
C LYS A 63 4.24 -2.02 -3.76
N PHE A 64 4.21 -0.92 -4.49
CA PHE A 64 4.53 -0.88 -5.91
C PHE A 64 5.96 -0.40 -6.11
N ASP A 65 6.77 -1.25 -6.73
CA ASP A 65 8.12 -0.93 -7.18
C ASP A 65 8.06 -0.26 -8.55
N ARG A 66 8.48 1.01 -8.63
CA ARG A 66 8.42 1.79 -9.87
C ARG A 66 9.42 1.35 -10.94
N THR A 67 10.49 0.65 -10.55
CA THR A 67 11.54 0.22 -11.47
C THR A 67 11.13 -1.04 -12.20
N THR A 68 10.54 -1.98 -11.47
CA THR A 68 10.09 -3.27 -12.02
C THR A 68 8.62 -3.29 -12.40
N GLU A 69 7.85 -2.28 -11.97
CA GLU A 69 6.38 -2.22 -12.04
C GLU A 69 5.67 -3.40 -11.35
N ASN A 70 6.32 -4.00 -10.36
CA ASN A 70 5.79 -5.13 -9.60
C ASN A 70 5.20 -4.71 -8.27
N PHE A 71 4.30 -5.54 -7.76
CA PHE A 71 3.66 -5.39 -6.46
C PHE A 71 4.15 -6.42 -5.44
N THR A 72 4.51 -5.96 -4.25
CA THR A 72 4.74 -6.81 -3.07
C THR A 72 3.55 -6.68 -2.12
N ARG A 73 2.88 -7.81 -1.83
CA ARG A 73 1.64 -7.84 -1.05
C ARG A 73 1.92 -8.22 0.40
N PHE A 74 1.48 -7.39 1.34
CA PHE A 74 1.58 -7.61 2.78
C PHE A 74 0.18 -7.87 3.33
N LYS A 75 -0.12 -9.15 3.56
CA LYS A 75 -1.42 -9.59 4.07
C LYS A 75 -1.35 -9.86 5.58
N PRO A 76 -2.45 -9.61 6.32
CA PRO A 76 -2.60 -10.16 7.66
C PRO A 76 -2.41 -11.66 7.63
N SER A 77 -1.58 -12.19 8.52
CA SER A 77 -1.52 -13.61 8.84
C SER A 77 -1.82 -13.83 10.32
N PRO A 78 -2.29 -15.03 10.72
CA PRO A 78 -2.56 -15.36 12.13
C PRO A 78 -1.34 -15.16 13.04
N ASN A 79 -0.13 -15.24 12.47
CA ASN A 79 1.14 -15.08 13.17
C ASN A 79 1.75 -13.68 12.99
N SER A 80 1.14 -12.83 12.17
CA SER A 80 1.58 -11.43 12.01
C SER A 80 0.89 -10.57 13.06
N ASN A 81 1.58 -9.53 13.51
CA ASN A 81 0.95 -8.54 14.39
C ASN A 81 -0.02 -7.60 13.63
N PHE A 82 -0.28 -7.84 12.35
CA PHE A 82 -1.12 -7.01 11.50
C PHE A 82 -2.57 -7.53 11.60
N PRO A 83 -3.47 -6.88 12.37
CA PRO A 83 -4.70 -7.54 12.82
C PRO A 83 -5.88 -7.35 11.86
N ASP A 84 -5.80 -6.40 10.92
CA ASP A 84 -6.92 -6.02 10.06
C ASP A 84 -6.45 -5.75 8.63
N PRO A 85 -6.97 -6.47 7.62
CA PRO A 85 -6.64 -6.24 6.21
C PRO A 85 -7.16 -4.91 5.67
N ASN A 86 -8.17 -4.29 6.28
CA ASN A 86 -8.83 -3.13 5.70
C ASN A 86 -8.07 -1.84 6.03
N ILE A 87 -7.17 -1.45 5.14
CA ILE A 87 -6.27 -0.32 5.34
C ILE A 87 -6.88 0.95 4.79
N SER A 88 -7.21 1.87 5.70
CA SER A 88 -7.88 3.12 5.40
C SER A 88 -6.93 4.32 5.36
N ALA A 89 -5.78 4.23 6.02
CA ALA A 89 -4.81 5.33 6.07
C ALA A 89 -3.37 4.81 6.12
N ILE A 90 -2.47 5.55 5.48
CA ILE A 90 -1.02 5.34 5.52
C ILE A 90 -0.40 6.73 5.70
N ASN A 91 0.52 6.84 6.66
CA ASN A 91 1.36 8.02 6.84
C ASN A 91 2.78 7.59 7.21
N GLU A 92 3.72 8.51 7.09
CA GLU A 92 5.11 8.33 7.51
C GLU A 92 5.51 9.48 8.41
N ASP A 93 6.18 9.18 9.53
CA ASP A 93 6.70 10.21 10.42
C ASP A 93 8.08 10.75 9.97
N ASN A 94 8.62 11.69 10.73
CA ASN A 94 9.89 12.34 10.42
C ASN A 94 11.08 11.38 10.43
N GLU A 95 11.01 10.29 11.21
CA GLU A 95 12.05 9.27 11.32
C GLU A 95 11.93 8.20 10.21
N GLY A 96 10.90 8.30 9.37
CA GLY A 96 10.67 7.38 8.26
C GLY A 96 9.95 6.11 8.67
N MET A 97 9.30 6.12 9.82
CA MET A 97 8.47 5.02 10.29
C MET A 97 7.05 5.16 9.75
N MET A 98 6.48 4.05 9.26
CA MET A 98 5.13 4.08 8.70
C MET A 98 4.08 3.81 9.75
N TRP A 99 2.98 4.54 9.64
CA TRP A 99 1.80 4.47 10.48
C TRP A 99 0.62 4.03 9.61
N ILE A 100 0.10 2.85 9.90
CA ILE A 100 -0.95 2.18 9.15
C ILE A 100 -2.23 2.23 9.97
N GLY A 101 -3.24 2.93 9.45
CA GLY A 101 -4.59 2.96 10.00
C GLY A 101 -5.44 1.88 9.37
N SER A 102 -6.09 1.08 10.20
CA SER A 102 -7.04 0.05 9.77
C SER A 102 -8.42 0.29 10.40
N ALA A 103 -9.47 -0.13 9.70
CA ALA A 103 -10.86 0.18 10.07
C ALA A 103 -11.26 -0.33 11.47
N SER A 104 -10.79 -1.52 11.84
CA SER A 104 -11.10 -2.21 13.11
C SER A 104 -9.86 -2.48 13.95
N GLY A 105 -8.68 -2.54 13.35
CA GLY A 105 -7.41 -2.77 14.05
C GLY A 105 -6.81 -1.52 14.71
N GLY A 106 -7.33 -0.33 14.39
CA GLY A 106 -6.82 0.95 14.88
C GLY A 106 -5.51 1.34 14.19
N LEU A 107 -4.61 1.98 14.95
CA LEU A 107 -3.33 2.48 14.45
C LEU A 107 -2.18 1.52 14.76
N CYS A 108 -1.41 1.23 13.72
CA CYS A 108 -0.30 0.30 13.74
C CYS A 108 0.98 0.99 13.28
N ARG A 109 2.10 0.73 13.97
CA ARG A 109 3.43 1.12 13.47
C ARG A 109 4.02 -0.02 12.63
N PHE A 110 4.37 0.24 11.38
CA PHE A 110 4.89 -0.74 10.42
C PHE A 110 6.34 -0.43 10.06
N ASP A 111 7.25 -1.36 10.38
CA ASP A 111 8.64 -1.26 9.92
C ASP A 111 8.78 -1.87 8.53
N ARG A 112 9.06 -1.03 7.54
CA ARG A 112 9.28 -1.44 6.15
C ARG A 112 10.52 -2.33 5.95
N ARG A 113 11.46 -2.35 6.91
CA ARG A 113 12.70 -3.17 6.85
C ARG A 113 12.49 -4.57 7.42
N GLU A 114 11.58 -4.71 8.38
CA GLU A 114 11.25 -6.00 9.01
C GLU A 114 10.03 -6.68 8.37
N GLU A 115 9.53 -6.10 7.27
CA GLU A 115 8.46 -6.55 6.35
C GLU A 115 7.09 -6.91 6.96
N TYR A 116 6.93 -7.17 8.26
CA TYR A 116 5.65 -7.66 8.83
C TYR A 116 5.39 -7.26 10.29
N SER A 117 6.21 -6.38 10.87
CA SER A 117 6.12 -6.05 12.30
C SER A 117 5.23 -4.83 12.53
N CYS A 118 3.96 -5.11 12.78
CA CYS A 118 3.03 -4.13 13.33
C CYS A 118 3.18 -4.06 14.85
N ARG A 119 3.32 -2.87 15.45
CA ARG A 119 3.17 -2.70 16.90
C ARG A 119 2.01 -1.76 17.18
N LYS A 120 1.05 -2.21 18.01
CA LYS A 120 -0.03 -1.33 18.49
C LYS A 120 0.60 -0.19 19.26
N SER A 121 0.24 1.03 18.88
CA SER A 121 0.68 2.21 19.61
C SER A 121 0.07 2.20 21.00
N LEU A 122 0.90 2.16 22.04
CA LEU A 122 0.46 2.43 23.41
C LEU A 122 0.43 3.95 23.56
N ILE A 123 -0.72 4.56 23.27
CA ILE A 123 -1.08 5.88 23.81
C ILE A 123 -1.60 5.71 25.23
#